data_AF-A0A2N8ZKA2-F1
#
_entry.id   AF-A0A2N8ZKA2-F1
#
_cell.length_a   1.000
_cell.length_b   1.000
_cell.length_c   1.000
_cell.angle_alpha   90.00
_cell.angle_beta   90.00
_cell.angle_gamma   90.00
#
_symmetry.space_group_name_H-M   'P 1'
#
loop_
_entity.id
_entity.type
_entity.pdbx_description
1 polymer ?
#
loop_
_entity_poly.entity_id
_entity_poly.type
_entity_poly.pdbx_seq_one_letter_code
_entity_poly.pdbx_strand_id
1 'polypeptide(L)'
;MKKYISLALVIIISFAVCWFFIIELIDYYETKNLIRQIDNDYAIVYIDPTYLIIYATFLFIPPYVWFVFKLHIFGKDSLGISVKLVAASTLIALALAVPGQIFEHQRQKSIARDHGFVDCPPFTLLSSTHIVEAMVKDPQYCTDDEITSIAMYGYFRELPAVNAYVDEVFGKEVLSD
;
A
#
# COMPACT_ATOMS: atom_id res chain seq x y z
N MET A 1 37.29 13.46 7.96
CA MET A 1 36.84 12.73 6.75
C MET A 1 35.77 11.68 7.04
N LYS A 2 36.01 10.63 7.85
CA LYS A 2 35.02 9.55 8.08
C LYS A 2 33.62 10.04 8.51
N LYS A 3 33.54 11.03 9.40
CA LYS A 3 32.26 11.65 9.86
C LYS A 3 31.42 12.24 8.71
N TYR A 4 32.06 12.88 7.73
CA TYR A 4 31.35 13.50 6.60
C TYR A 4 30.93 12.46 5.55
N ILE A 5 31.69 11.37 5.42
CA ILE A 5 31.34 10.24 4.53
C ILE A 5 30.08 9.55 5.05
N SER A 6 29.99 9.26 6.36
CA SER A 6 28.80 8.66 6.96
C SER A 6 27.56 9.55 6.83
N LEU A 7 27.69 10.86 7.03
CA LEU A 7 26.58 11.81 6.87
C LEU A 7 26.10 11.88 5.41
N ALA A 8 27.02 12.01 4.46
CA ALA A 8 26.67 12.05 3.03
C ALA A 8 25.94 10.77 2.59
N LEU A 9 26.41 9.61 3.06
CA LEU A 9 25.79 8.32 2.75
C LEU A 9 24.35 8.23 3.31
N VAL A 10 24.12 8.68 4.54
CA VAL A 10 22.76 8.71 5.12
C VAL A 10 21.83 9.61 4.31
N ILE A 11 22.30 10.77 3.87
CA ILE A 11 21.50 11.69 3.05
C ILE A 11 21.17 11.06 1.69
N ILE A 12 22.15 10.46 1.02
CA ILE A 12 21.96 9.82 -0.29
C ILE A 12 20.98 8.65 -0.19
N ILE A 13 21.13 7.78 0.81
CA ILE A 13 20.20 6.65 1.01
C ILE A 13 18.80 7.17 1.34
N SER A 14 18.68 8.16 2.22
CA SER A 14 17.38 8.73 2.58
C SER A 14 16.69 9.34 1.36
N PHE A 15 17.45 10.04 0.50
CA PHE A 15 16.92 10.58 -0.75
C PHE A 15 16.50 9.48 -1.72
N ALA A 16 17.32 8.44 -1.91
CA ALA A 16 16.99 7.31 -2.78
C ALA A 16 15.72 6.56 -2.31
N VAL A 17 15.58 6.35 -1.00
CA VAL A 17 14.38 5.72 -0.40
C VAL A 17 13.16 6.61 -0.61
N CYS A 18 13.26 7.92 -0.34
CA CYS A 18 12.16 8.85 -0.60
C CYS A 18 11.76 8.86 -2.07
N TRP A 19 12.73 8.88 -2.99
CA TRP A 19 12.49 8.87 -4.43
C TRP A 19 11.77 7.59 -4.89
N PHE A 20 12.26 6.43 -4.46
CA PHE A 20 11.61 5.14 -4.72
C PHE A 20 10.17 5.13 -4.23
N PHE A 21 9.92 5.60 -3.00
CA PHE A 21 8.57 5.65 -2.45
C PHE A 21 7.65 6.67 -3.12
N ILE A 22 8.18 7.77 -3.67
CA ILE A 22 7.38 8.68 -4.51
C ILE A 22 6.88 7.94 -5.75
N ILE A 23 7.75 7.16 -6.42
CA ILE A 23 7.38 6.37 -7.59
C ILE A 23 6.30 5.34 -7.24
N GLU A 24 6.48 4.58 -6.16
CA GLU A 24 5.46 3.62 -5.69
C GLU A 24 4.13 4.30 -5.35
N LEU A 25 4.17 5.50 -4.76
CA LEU A 25 2.95 6.25 -4.44
C LEU A 25 2.24 6.73 -5.70
N ILE A 26 2.98 7.18 -6.72
CA ILE A 26 2.42 7.56 -8.03
C ILE A 26 1.75 6.34 -8.66
N ASP A 27 2.45 5.21 -8.76
CA ASP A 27 1.90 3.97 -9.30
C ASP A 27 0.65 3.52 -8.53
N TYR A 28 0.68 3.61 -7.19
CA TYR A 28 -0.50 3.31 -6.38
C TYR A 28 -1.71 4.17 -6.77
N TYR A 29 -1.55 5.49 -6.93
CA TYR A 29 -2.66 6.36 -7.29
C TYR A 29 -3.14 6.21 -8.73
N GLU A 30 -2.26 5.85 -9.65
CA GLU A 30 -2.59 5.71 -11.07
C GLU A 30 -3.21 4.33 -11.38
N THR A 31 -2.78 3.27 -10.69
CA THR A 31 -3.11 1.89 -11.08
C THR A 31 -3.72 1.03 -9.97
N LYS A 32 -3.28 1.20 -8.70
CA LYS A 32 -3.65 0.28 -7.60
C LYS A 32 -4.80 0.78 -6.73
N ASN A 33 -5.12 2.07 -6.75
CA ASN A 33 -6.13 2.67 -5.91
C ASN A 33 -7.51 2.03 -6.14
N LEU A 34 -8.24 1.73 -5.05
CA LEU A 34 -9.58 1.14 -5.11
C LEU A 34 -10.56 1.91 -6.01
N ILE A 35 -10.61 3.23 -5.90
CA ILE A 35 -11.51 4.06 -6.72
C ILE A 35 -11.19 3.88 -8.19
N ARG A 36 -9.91 3.77 -8.55
CA ARG A 36 -9.49 3.57 -9.93
C ARG A 36 -9.88 2.19 -10.46
N GLN A 37 -9.79 1.17 -9.62
CA GLN A 37 -10.25 -0.18 -9.96
C GLN A 37 -11.77 -0.22 -10.18
N ILE A 38 -12.54 0.52 -9.36
CA ILE A 38 -13.99 0.68 -9.51
C ILE A 38 -14.32 1.46 -10.80
N ASP A 39 -13.61 2.56 -11.08
CA ASP A 39 -13.79 3.36 -12.30
C ASP A 39 -13.52 2.56 -13.58
N ASN A 40 -12.63 1.56 -13.50
CA ASN A 40 -12.33 0.62 -14.59
C ASN A 40 -13.33 -0.54 -14.70
N ASP A 41 -14.38 -0.54 -13.89
CA ASP A 41 -15.47 -1.53 -13.85
C ASP A 41 -14.99 -2.98 -13.63
N TYR A 42 -13.91 -3.17 -12.85
CA TYR A 42 -13.42 -4.51 -12.59
C TYR A 42 -14.39 -5.37 -11.78
N ALA A 43 -14.56 -6.62 -12.20
CA ALA A 43 -15.35 -7.63 -11.49
C ALA A 43 -14.71 -8.07 -10.16
N ILE A 44 -13.39 -7.88 -10.02
CA ILE A 44 -12.58 -8.16 -8.83
C ILE A 44 -11.79 -6.90 -8.47
N VAL A 45 -11.72 -6.57 -7.19
CA VAL A 45 -10.90 -5.48 -6.67
C VAL A 45 -9.98 -5.98 -5.57
N TYR A 46 -8.79 -5.38 -5.49
CA TYR A 46 -7.82 -5.62 -4.45
C TYR A 46 -7.78 -4.43 -3.48
N ILE A 47 -7.88 -4.74 -2.20
CA ILE A 47 -7.78 -3.80 -1.09
C ILE A 47 -6.34 -3.81 -0.58
N ASP A 48 -5.64 -2.68 -0.68
CA ASP A 48 -4.23 -2.55 -0.28
C ASP A 48 -3.95 -1.23 0.45
N PRO A 49 -3.89 -1.24 1.80
CA PRO A 49 -3.54 -0.08 2.61
C PRO A 49 -2.01 0.15 2.74
N THR A 50 -1.16 -0.53 1.96
CA THR A 50 0.31 -0.47 2.11
C THR A 50 0.90 0.93 1.89
N TYR A 51 0.22 1.79 1.14
CA TYR A 51 0.65 3.19 0.96
C TYR A 51 0.77 3.99 2.29
N LEU A 52 0.13 3.54 3.38
CA LEU A 52 0.33 4.14 4.70
C LEU A 52 1.74 3.92 5.28
N ILE A 53 2.41 2.82 4.91
CA ILE A 53 3.82 2.59 5.29
C ILE A 53 4.71 3.64 4.60
N ILE A 54 4.38 4.01 3.37
CA ILE A 54 5.07 5.06 2.63
C ILE A 54 4.93 6.40 3.38
N TYR A 55 3.73 6.75 3.83
CA TYR A 55 3.50 7.96 4.63
C TYR A 55 4.23 7.95 5.98
N ALA A 56 4.19 6.81 6.69
CA ALA A 56 4.93 6.63 7.92
C ALA A 56 6.43 6.86 7.71
N THR A 57 6.96 6.40 6.57
CA THR A 57 8.38 6.58 6.20
C THR A 57 8.71 8.04 5.92
N PHE A 58 7.87 8.76 5.17
CA PHE A 58 8.05 10.20 4.95
C PHE A 58 7.96 11.02 6.24
N LEU A 59 7.18 10.58 7.22
CA LEU A 59 7.09 11.23 8.52
C LEU A 59 8.33 10.98 9.39
N PHE A 60 8.97 9.82 9.25
CA PHE A 60 10.16 9.44 10.02
C PHE A 60 11.48 9.99 9.46
N ILE A 61 11.67 9.96 8.14
CA ILE A 61 12.96 10.27 7.49
C ILE A 61 13.48 11.68 7.82
N PRO A 62 12.72 12.78 7.67
CA PRO A 62 13.24 14.12 7.91
C PRO A 62 13.70 14.35 9.36
N PRO A 63 12.93 13.96 10.39
CA PRO A 63 13.40 13.91 11.79
C PRO A 63 14.71 13.14 11.98
N TYR A 64 14.82 11.96 11.36
CA TYR A 64 15.99 11.11 11.48
C TYR A 64 17.23 11.73 10.82
N VAL A 65 17.10 12.23 9.59
CA VAL A 65 18.20 12.93 8.88
C VAL A 65 18.66 14.15 9.68
N TRP A 66 17.72 14.92 10.24
CA TRP A 66 18.04 16.07 11.09
C TRP A 66 18.80 15.66 12.36
N PHE A 67 18.41 14.56 12.99
CA PHE A 67 19.12 14.02 14.14
C PHE A 67 20.55 13.59 13.79
N VAL A 68 20.75 12.86 12.69
CA VAL A 68 22.08 12.43 12.23
C VAL A 68 22.96 13.61 11.86
N PHE A 69 22.39 14.62 11.19
CA PHE A 69 23.05 15.88 10.86
C PHE A 69 23.53 16.59 12.12
N LYS A 70 22.65 16.79 13.11
CA LYS A 70 23.04 17.43 14.37
C LYS A 70 24.14 16.67 15.11
N LEU A 71 24.02 15.34 15.19
CA LEU A 71 25.02 14.51 15.85
C LEU A 71 26.42 14.66 15.22
N HIS A 72 26.49 14.78 13.89
CA HIS A 72 27.76 14.87 13.18
C HIS A 72 28.36 16.29 13.16
N ILE A 73 27.54 17.34 13.08
CA ILE A 73 28.00 18.73 12.95
C ILE A 73 28.15 19.43 14.31
N PHE A 74 27.16 19.27 15.20
CA PHE A 74 27.10 20.00 16.47
C PHE A 74 27.42 19.12 17.70
N GLY A 75 27.59 17.81 17.51
CA GLY A 75 27.92 16.88 18.59
C GLY A 75 26.73 16.52 19.47
N LYS A 76 26.98 15.65 20.46
CA LYS A 76 25.93 15.00 21.27
C LYS A 76 25.12 15.96 22.14
N ASP A 77 25.74 17.05 22.59
CA ASP A 77 25.10 18.00 23.51
C ASP A 77 23.96 18.79 22.84
N SER A 78 23.94 18.83 21.51
CA SER A 78 22.93 19.52 20.70
C SER A 78 21.64 18.73 20.45
N LEU A 79 21.56 17.48 20.95
CA LEU A 79 20.56 16.49 20.52
C LEU A 79 19.23 16.51 21.28
N GLY A 80 19.13 17.23 22.40
CA GLY A 80 17.99 17.10 23.32
C GLY A 80 16.62 17.19 22.66
N ILE A 81 16.40 18.19 21.79
CA ILE A 81 15.14 18.35 21.05
C ILE A 81 15.03 17.34 19.89
N SER A 82 16.13 17.06 19.18
CA SER A 82 16.12 16.16 18.02
C SER A 82 15.79 14.72 18.41
N VAL A 83 16.24 14.25 19.57
CA VAL A 83 15.88 12.91 20.09
C VAL A 83 14.39 12.82 20.38
N LYS A 84 13.81 13.85 21.03
CA LYS A 84 12.36 13.90 21.29
C LYS A 84 11.56 13.91 20.00
N LEU A 85 12.03 14.66 19.00
CA LEU A 85 11.39 14.76 17.69
C LEU A 85 11.44 13.42 16.94
N VAL A 86 12.57 12.72 16.93
CA VAL A 86 12.67 11.35 16.36
C VAL A 86 11.78 10.37 17.12
N ALA A 87 11.76 10.41 18.45
CA ALA A 87 10.90 9.54 19.24
C ALA A 87 9.42 9.77 18.94
N ALA A 88 8.99 11.04 18.91
CA ALA A 88 7.62 11.40 18.57
C ALA A 88 7.24 11.00 17.14
N SER A 89 8.10 11.28 16.14
CA SER A 89 7.83 10.88 14.76
C SER A 89 7.79 9.37 14.59
N THR A 90 8.63 8.62 15.31
CA THR A 90 8.60 7.15 15.31
C THR A 90 7.28 6.61 15.87
N LEU A 91 6.79 7.18 16.97
CA LEU A 91 5.51 6.78 17.56
C LEU A 91 4.33 7.05 16.61
N ILE A 92 4.32 8.22 15.95
CA ILE A 92 3.28 8.57 14.98
C ILE A 92 3.38 7.67 13.74
N ALA A 93 4.60 7.42 13.22
CA ALA A 93 4.83 6.54 12.09
C ALA A 93 4.36 5.10 12.40
N LEU A 94 4.64 4.58 13.60
CA LEU A 94 4.15 3.27 14.04
C LEU A 94 2.62 3.24 14.17
N ALA A 95 2.02 4.30 14.69
CA ALA A 95 0.56 4.41 14.77
C ALA A 95 -0.08 4.43 13.36
N LEU A 96 0.53 5.09 12.38
CA LEU A 96 0.05 5.07 11.00
C LEU A 96 0.26 3.70 10.34
N ALA A 97 1.46 3.11 10.51
CA ALA A 97 1.84 1.88 9.85
C ALA A 97 1.13 0.64 10.40
N VAL A 98 0.67 0.64 11.65
CA VAL A 98 0.01 -0.53 12.25
C VAL A 98 -1.50 -0.31 12.43
N PRO A 99 -1.98 0.45 13.44
CA PRO A 99 -3.42 0.64 13.58
C PRO A 99 -4.03 1.46 12.43
N GLY A 100 -3.28 2.38 11.82
CA GLY A 100 -3.74 3.12 10.64
C GLY A 100 -4.04 2.20 9.45
N GLN A 101 -3.19 1.19 9.19
CA GLN A 101 -3.44 0.21 8.14
C GLN A 101 -4.72 -0.59 8.37
N ILE A 102 -4.96 -1.03 9.60
CA ILE A 102 -6.19 -1.77 9.94
C ILE A 102 -7.43 -0.91 9.69
N PHE A 103 -7.41 0.35 10.13
CA PHE A 103 -8.54 1.26 9.94
C PHE A 103 -8.78 1.56 8.46
N GLU A 104 -7.72 1.83 7.71
CA GLU A 104 -7.81 2.12 6.28
C GLU A 104 -8.29 0.92 5.48
N HIS A 105 -7.85 -0.28 5.84
CA HIS A 105 -8.35 -1.53 5.27
C HIS A 105 -9.87 -1.64 5.41
N GLN A 106 -10.39 -1.41 6.62
CA GLN A 106 -11.83 -1.45 6.88
C GLN A 106 -12.59 -0.35 6.11
N ARG A 107 -12.00 0.86 6.01
CA ARG A 107 -12.57 1.96 5.22
C ARG A 107 -12.68 1.60 3.75
N GLN A 108 -11.63 1.02 3.17
CA GLN A 108 -11.63 0.59 1.77
C GLN A 108 -12.61 -0.55 1.53
N LYS A 109 -12.68 -1.53 2.44
CA LYS A 109 -13.71 -2.57 2.39
C LYS A 109 -15.13 -2.02 2.43
N SER A 110 -15.39 -1.03 3.27
CA SER A 110 -16.70 -0.36 3.32
C SER A 110 -17.05 0.24 1.96
N ILE A 111 -16.11 0.97 1.36
CA ILE A 111 -16.31 1.58 0.03
C ILE A 111 -16.58 0.51 -1.03
N ALA A 112 -15.81 -0.58 -1.03
CA ALA A 112 -16.03 -1.68 -1.97
C ALA A 112 -17.43 -2.30 -1.78
N ARG A 113 -17.88 -2.54 -0.54
CA ARG A 113 -19.23 -3.05 -0.25
C ARG A 113 -20.33 -2.10 -0.73
N ASP A 114 -20.13 -0.79 -0.57
CA ASP A 114 -21.08 0.22 -1.07
C ASP A 114 -21.20 0.19 -2.61
N HIS A 115 -20.22 -0.40 -3.30
CA HIS A 115 -20.23 -0.62 -4.76
C HIS A 115 -20.58 -2.07 -5.16
N GLY A 116 -21.14 -2.86 -4.24
CA GLY A 116 -21.64 -4.21 -4.52
C GLY A 116 -20.60 -5.32 -4.45
N PHE A 117 -19.38 -5.04 -3.96
CA PHE A 117 -18.36 -6.07 -3.79
C PHE A 117 -18.55 -6.84 -2.47
N VAL A 118 -18.32 -8.15 -2.53
CA VAL A 118 -18.35 -9.06 -1.38
C VAL A 118 -16.97 -9.64 -1.11
N ASP A 119 -16.69 -9.94 0.16
CA ASP A 119 -15.43 -10.56 0.56
C ASP A 119 -15.36 -12.00 0.04
N CYS A 120 -14.25 -12.37 -0.61
CA CYS A 120 -13.96 -13.77 -0.84
C CYS A 120 -13.54 -14.47 0.46
N PRO A 121 -13.78 -15.79 0.60
CA PRO A 121 -13.18 -16.55 1.67
C PRO A 121 -11.65 -16.39 1.65
N PRO A 122 -10.98 -16.43 2.81
CA PRO A 122 -9.52 -16.34 2.85
C PRO A 122 -8.90 -17.50 2.04
N PHE A 123 -7.82 -17.22 1.33
CA PHE A 123 -7.04 -18.16 0.49
C PHE A 123 -7.70 -18.64 -0.82
N THR A 124 -8.88 -18.14 -1.22
CA THR A 124 -9.52 -18.57 -2.48
C THR A 124 -8.96 -17.83 -3.70
N LEU A 125 -8.66 -16.54 -3.55
CA LEU A 125 -7.80 -15.80 -4.48
C LEU A 125 -6.45 -15.62 -3.78
N LEU A 126 -5.40 -16.24 -4.32
CA LEU A 126 -4.05 -16.25 -3.73
C LEU A 126 -3.48 -14.82 -3.70
N SER A 127 -3.86 -14.08 -2.68
CA SER A 127 -3.12 -12.90 -2.28
C SER A 127 -1.80 -13.35 -1.66
N SER A 128 -0.73 -13.24 -2.42
CA SER A 128 0.63 -13.58 -2.00
C SER A 128 1.17 -12.71 -0.85
N THR A 129 0.37 -11.76 -0.33
CA THR A 129 0.73 -10.90 0.78
C THR A 129 -0.40 -10.82 1.79
N HIS A 130 -0.10 -10.95 3.09
CA HIS A 130 -1.09 -10.89 4.18
C HIS A 130 -1.87 -9.56 4.28
N ILE A 131 -1.61 -8.60 3.39
CA ILE A 131 -2.10 -7.22 3.46
C ILE A 131 -3.06 -6.91 2.30
N VAL A 132 -2.98 -7.65 1.18
CA VAL A 132 -3.89 -7.46 0.05
C VAL A 132 -5.06 -8.43 0.20
N GLU A 133 -6.29 -7.94 0.18
CA GLU A 133 -7.48 -8.79 0.18
C GLU A 133 -8.30 -8.54 -1.08
N ALA A 134 -8.78 -9.62 -1.71
CA ALA A 134 -9.61 -9.54 -2.91
C ALA A 134 -11.10 -9.52 -2.54
N MET A 135 -11.85 -8.67 -3.20
CA MET A 135 -13.31 -8.60 -3.13
C MET A 135 -13.88 -8.70 -4.54
N VAL A 136 -15.03 -9.35 -4.70
CA VAL A 136 -15.62 -9.69 -6.00
C VAL A 136 -17.05 -9.19 -6.09
N LYS A 137 -17.56 -8.88 -7.29
CA LYS A 137 -18.98 -8.55 -7.48
C LYS A 137 -19.91 -9.75 -7.32
N ASP A 138 -19.44 -10.94 -7.70
CA ASP A 138 -20.19 -12.19 -7.58
C ASP A 138 -19.38 -13.23 -6.79
N PRO A 139 -19.94 -13.82 -5.71
CA PRO A 139 -19.29 -14.89 -4.95
C PRO A 139 -18.77 -16.05 -5.80
N GLN A 140 -19.39 -16.35 -6.95
CA GLN A 140 -18.95 -17.44 -7.82
C GLN A 140 -17.53 -17.26 -8.36
N TYR A 141 -17.08 -16.00 -8.51
CA TYR A 141 -15.73 -15.68 -8.98
C TYR A 141 -14.64 -16.11 -8.00
N CYS A 142 -14.96 -16.23 -6.71
CA CYS A 142 -14.01 -16.71 -5.71
C CYS A 142 -13.68 -18.20 -5.90
N THR A 143 -14.56 -18.98 -6.52
CA THR A 143 -14.42 -20.44 -6.66
C THR A 143 -14.06 -20.89 -8.07
N ASP A 144 -13.89 -19.96 -9.00
CA ASP A 144 -13.56 -20.27 -10.38
C ASP A 144 -12.06 -20.60 -10.52
N ASP A 145 -11.77 -21.78 -11.05
CA ASP A 145 -10.41 -22.30 -11.18
C ASP A 145 -9.55 -21.45 -12.14
N GLU A 146 -10.14 -20.89 -13.19
CA GLU A 146 -9.43 -20.10 -14.20
C GLU A 146 -9.14 -18.69 -13.69
N ILE A 147 -10.09 -18.05 -13.01
CA ILE A 147 -9.86 -16.81 -12.27
C ILE A 147 -8.74 -17.00 -11.25
N THR A 148 -8.76 -18.11 -10.51
CA THR A 148 -7.71 -18.44 -9.53
C THR A 148 -6.36 -18.66 -10.20
N SER A 149 -6.33 -19.25 -11.39
CA SER A 149 -5.12 -19.46 -12.20
C SER A 149 -4.54 -18.12 -12.72
N ILE A 150 -5.38 -17.23 -13.23
CA ILE A 150 -4.96 -15.91 -13.74
C ILE A 150 -4.51 -15.00 -12.59
N ALA A 151 -5.26 -14.99 -11.47
CA ALA A 151 -5.00 -14.19 -10.29
C ALA A 151 -4.08 -14.88 -9.26
N MET A 152 -3.33 -15.90 -9.68
CA MET A 152 -2.54 -16.77 -8.80
C MET A 152 -1.58 -16.00 -7.88
N TYR A 153 -1.10 -14.83 -8.31
CA TYR A 153 -0.16 -14.03 -7.53
C TYR A 153 -0.80 -12.83 -6.82
N GLY A 154 -2.06 -12.52 -7.15
CA GLY A 154 -2.79 -11.37 -6.61
C GLY A 154 -2.18 -10.04 -7.04
N TYR A 155 -1.55 -9.96 -8.22
CA TYR A 155 -0.96 -8.70 -8.68
C TYR A 155 -1.98 -7.81 -9.39
N PHE A 156 -1.96 -6.51 -9.12
CA PHE A 156 -2.85 -5.53 -9.79
C PHE A 156 -2.81 -5.60 -11.32
N ARG A 157 -1.66 -5.94 -11.91
CA ARG A 157 -1.50 -6.11 -13.36
C ARG A 157 -2.29 -7.28 -13.96
N GLU A 158 -2.74 -8.22 -13.13
CA GLU A 158 -3.53 -9.38 -13.55
C GLU A 158 -5.02 -9.04 -13.64
N LEU A 159 -5.49 -7.99 -12.94
CA LEU A 159 -6.90 -7.56 -12.94
C LEU A 159 -7.49 -7.35 -14.34
N PRO A 160 -6.80 -6.71 -15.31
CA PRO A 160 -7.34 -6.57 -16.66
C PRO A 160 -7.57 -7.92 -17.37
N ALA A 161 -6.69 -8.91 -17.14
CA ALA A 161 -6.82 -10.23 -17.74
C ALA A 161 -7.96 -11.03 -17.10
N VAL A 162 -8.08 -10.94 -15.77
CA VAL A 162 -9.23 -11.52 -15.04
C VAL A 162 -10.53 -10.90 -15.52
N ASN A 163 -10.59 -9.58 -15.66
CA ASN A 163 -11.80 -8.90 -16.10
C ASN A 163 -12.19 -9.31 -17.53
N ALA A 164 -11.22 -9.44 -18.43
CA ALA A 164 -11.46 -9.92 -19.79
C ALA A 164 -12.04 -11.35 -19.80
N TYR A 165 -11.51 -12.24 -18.95
CA TYR A 165 -12.05 -13.59 -18.77
C TYR A 165 -13.49 -13.56 -18.23
N VAL A 166 -13.76 -12.72 -17.23
CA VAL A 166 -15.11 -12.59 -16.67
C VAL A 166 -16.10 -12.09 -17.72
N ASP A 167 -15.72 -11.07 -18.49
CA ASP A 167 -16.54 -10.53 -19.57
C ASP A 167 -16.81 -11.57 -20.68
N GLU A 168 -15.83 -12.43 -21.00
CA GLU A 168 -15.95 -13.48 -22.02
C GLU A 168 -16.85 -14.65 -21.57
N VAL A 169 -16.69 -15.09 -20.32
CA VAL A 169 -17.30 -16.34 -19.83
C VAL A 169 -18.64 -16.11 -19.14
N PHE A 170 -18.75 -15.05 -18.34
CA PHE A 170 -19.95 -14.75 -17.55
C PHE A 170 -20.84 -13.70 -18.21
N GLY A 171 -20.32 -12.95 -19.19
CA GLY A 171 -21.06 -11.92 -19.92
C GLY A 171 -21.51 -10.74 -19.04
N LYS A 172 -21.88 -9.62 -19.66
CA LYS A 172 -22.39 -8.42 -18.97
C LYS A 172 -23.83 -8.53 -18.45
N GLU A 173 -24.39 -9.73 -18.29
CA GLU A 173 -25.82 -9.93 -18.01
C GLU A 173 -26.20 -10.12 -16.53
N VAL A 174 -25.28 -9.96 -15.56
CA VAL A 174 -25.59 -10.19 -14.13
C VAL A 174 -25.55 -8.92 -13.26
N LEU A 175 -25.35 -7.71 -13.82
CA LEU A 175 -25.21 -6.47 -13.04
C LEU A 175 -26.36 -5.46 -13.21
N SER A 176 -27.53 -5.89 -13.68
CA SER A 176 -28.73 -5.04 -13.71
C SER A 176 -29.89 -5.71 -12.97
N ASP A 177 -29.93 -5.52 -11.65
CA ASP A 177 -31.15 -5.50 -10.84
C ASP A 177 -31.05 -4.36 -9.80
#